data_AF-A0A1Q7V0B8-F1
#
_entry.id   AF-A0A1Q7V0B8-F1
#
_cell.length_a   1.000
_cell.length_b   1.000
_cell.length_c   1.000
_cell.angle_alpha   90.00
_cell.angle_beta   90.00
_cell.angle_gamma   90.00
#
_symmetry.space_group_name_H-M   'P 1'
#
loop_
_entity.id
_entity.type
_entity.pdbx_description
1 polymer ?
#
loop_
_entity_poly.entity_id
_entity_poly.type
_entity_poly.pdbx_seq_one_letter_code
_entity_poly.pdbx_strand_id
1 'polypeptide(L)'
;MEHNPTQERQQAHALLDMLPEEKLVAVVHLLQAISDPVARSLANAPIDDEPISEEEIRAVQASREWLKDHAPIPHEEVLAEFGLTLEDFERMGRTPLAKAMSSTMSMPMPSIMATTQGNF
;
A
#
# COMPACT_ATOMS: atom_id res chain seq x y z
N MET A 1 -30.90 -1.44 -24.03
CA MET A 1 -30.38 -2.69 -24.64
C MET A 1 -30.16 -3.66 -23.51
N GLU A 2 -30.90 -4.77 -23.46
CA GLU A 2 -30.76 -5.79 -22.41
C GLU A 2 -29.42 -6.52 -22.62
N HIS A 3 -28.48 -6.29 -21.72
CA HIS A 3 -27.16 -6.90 -21.73
C HIS A 3 -27.28 -8.24 -21.00
N ASN A 4 -27.14 -9.37 -21.71
CA ASN A 4 -27.16 -10.69 -21.09
C ASN A 4 -25.75 -10.96 -20.53
N PRO A 5 -25.56 -10.90 -19.19
CA PRO A 5 -24.24 -10.99 -18.59
C PRO A 5 -23.57 -12.33 -18.88
N THR A 6 -24.34 -13.38 -19.13
CA THR A 6 -23.81 -14.72 -19.46
C THR A 6 -23.18 -14.72 -20.84
N GLN A 7 -23.81 -14.06 -21.81
CA GLN A 7 -23.32 -13.99 -23.19
C GLN A 7 -22.10 -13.08 -23.31
N GLU A 8 -22.09 -11.96 -22.58
CA GLU A 8 -20.93 -11.06 -22.51
C GLU A 8 -19.72 -11.73 -21.87
N ARG A 9 -19.92 -12.53 -20.81
CA ARG A 9 -18.84 -13.30 -20.22
C ARG A 9 -18.25 -14.32 -21.19
N GLN A 10 -19.10 -15.06 -21.91
CA GLN A 10 -18.64 -16.02 -22.93
C GLN A 10 -17.85 -15.33 -24.04
N GLN A 11 -18.33 -14.18 -24.51
CA GLN A 11 -17.62 -13.38 -25.51
C GLN A 11 -16.27 -12.86 -24.98
N ALA A 12 -16.20 -12.40 -23.73
CA ALA A 12 -14.95 -11.96 -23.11
C ALA A 12 -13.94 -13.10 -23.00
N HIS A 13 -14.37 -14.31 -22.62
CA HIS A 13 -13.51 -15.50 -22.58
C HIS A 13 -12.95 -15.83 -23.97
N ALA A 14 -13.80 -15.84 -25.00
CA ALA A 14 -13.36 -16.10 -26.37
C ALA A 14 -12.34 -15.05 -26.88
N LEU A 15 -12.51 -13.78 -26.49
CA LEU A 15 -11.55 -12.72 -26.84
C LEU A 15 -10.21 -12.90 -26.11
N LEU A 16 -10.25 -13.32 -24.84
CA LEU A 16 -9.03 -13.60 -24.06
C LEU A 16 -8.24 -14.78 -24.65
N ASP A 17 -8.92 -15.83 -25.11
CA ASP A 17 -8.29 -17.03 -25.70
C ASP A 17 -7.60 -16.74 -27.04
N MET A 18 -8.02 -15.69 -27.74
CA MET A 18 -7.46 -15.28 -29.03
C MET A 18 -6.31 -14.27 -28.90
N LEU A 19 -5.98 -13.80 -27.68
CA LEU A 19 -4.91 -12.84 -27.48
C LEU A 19 -3.52 -13.50 -27.54
N PRO A 20 -2.53 -12.85 -28.17
CA PRO A 20 -1.14 -13.26 -28.03
C PRO A 20 -0.67 -13.07 -26.59
N GLU A 21 0.20 -13.97 -26.13
CA GLU A 21 0.64 -14.09 -24.73
C GLU A 21 1.22 -12.79 -24.16
N GLU A 22 1.92 -12.02 -25.00
CA GLU A 22 2.47 -10.69 -24.70
C GLU A 22 1.39 -9.67 -24.29
N LYS A 23 0.19 -9.75 -24.90
CA LYS A 23 -0.94 -8.85 -24.61
C LYS A 23 -1.82 -9.38 -23.48
N LEU A 24 -1.85 -10.69 -23.28
CA LEU A 24 -2.62 -11.31 -22.22
C LEU A 24 -2.18 -10.80 -20.85
N VAL A 25 -0.86 -10.67 -20.61
CA VAL A 25 -0.31 -10.12 -19.36
C VAL A 25 -0.80 -8.69 -19.09
N ALA A 26 -0.83 -7.82 -20.10
CA ALA A 26 -1.32 -6.45 -19.95
C ALA A 26 -2.83 -6.42 -19.63
N VAL A 27 -3.62 -7.28 -20.27
CA VAL A 27 -5.06 -7.39 -20.02
C VAL A 27 -5.36 -7.96 -18.65
N VAL A 28 -4.60 -8.94 -18.16
CA VAL A 28 -4.74 -9.46 -16.79
C VAL A 28 -4.50 -8.34 -15.76
N HIS A 29 -3.44 -7.55 -15.91
CA HIS A 29 -3.18 -6.43 -15.01
C HIS A 29 -4.29 -5.37 -15.08
N LEU A 30 -4.82 -5.07 -16.27
CA LEU A 30 -5.95 -4.16 -16.42
C LEU A 30 -7.21 -4.71 -15.70
N LEU A 31 -7.52 -5.99 -15.90
CA LEU A 31 -8.66 -6.65 -15.25
C LEU A 31 -8.52 -6.64 -13.73
N GLN A 32 -7.31 -6.83 -13.20
CA GLN A 32 -7.03 -6.71 -11.76
C GLN A 32 -7.27 -5.29 -11.26
N ALA A 33 -6.77 -4.27 -11.98
CA ALA A 33 -6.95 -2.87 -11.58
C ALA A 33 -8.42 -2.44 -11.55
N ILE A 34 -9.22 -2.87 -12.53
CA ILE A 34 -10.66 -2.51 -12.57
C ILE A 34 -11.52 -3.38 -11.64
N SER A 35 -11.00 -4.54 -11.21
CA SER A 35 -11.71 -5.46 -10.31
C SER A 35 -11.28 -5.31 -8.84
N ASP A 36 -10.40 -4.37 -8.52
CA ASP A 36 -10.01 -4.08 -7.14
C ASP A 36 -11.24 -3.63 -6.34
N PRO A 37 -11.69 -4.42 -5.35
CA PRO A 37 -12.86 -4.09 -4.57
C PRO A 37 -12.70 -2.80 -3.79
N VAL A 38 -11.48 -2.45 -3.35
CA VAL A 38 -11.23 -1.20 -2.61
C VAL A 38 -11.31 0.00 -3.55
N ALA A 39 -10.62 -0.04 -4.70
CA ALA A 39 -10.74 1.01 -5.70
C ALA A 39 -12.18 1.18 -6.18
N ARG A 40 -12.92 0.09 -6.36
CA ARG A 40 -14.35 0.14 -6.71
C ARG A 40 -15.20 0.75 -5.60
N SER A 41 -14.97 0.39 -4.35
CA SER A 41 -15.67 0.98 -3.21
C SER A 41 -15.39 2.48 -3.09
N LEU A 42 -14.14 2.91 -3.29
CA LEU A 42 -13.76 4.33 -3.26
C LEU A 42 -14.36 5.10 -4.45
N ALA A 43 -14.32 4.54 -5.66
CA ALA A 43 -14.86 5.20 -6.86
C ALA A 43 -16.39 5.33 -6.84
N ASN A 44 -17.09 4.41 -6.17
CA ASN A 44 -18.54 4.46 -5.98
C ASN A 44 -18.95 5.04 -4.63
N ALA A 45 -18.00 5.45 -3.78
CA ALA A 45 -18.31 6.09 -2.53
C ALA A 45 -19.07 7.39 -2.84
N PRO A 46 -20.23 7.64 -2.22
CA PRO A 46 -20.87 8.93 -2.33
C PRO A 46 -19.95 10.00 -1.77
N ILE A 47 -20.09 11.23 -2.27
CA ILE A 47 -19.44 12.38 -1.65
C ILE A 47 -19.97 12.49 -0.23
N ASP A 48 -19.06 12.73 0.72
CA ASP A 48 -19.44 13.02 2.10
C ASP A 48 -20.02 14.45 2.17
N ASP A 49 -21.34 14.51 1.95
CA ASP A 49 -22.16 15.73 2.02
C ASP A 49 -22.96 15.78 3.35
N GLU A 50 -22.56 14.98 4.35
CA GLU A 50 -23.23 14.99 5.65
C GLU A 50 -23.00 16.33 6.36
N PRO A 51 -24.05 16.95 6.94
CA PRO A 51 -23.87 18.19 7.68
C PRO A 51 -23.02 17.92 8.91
N ILE A 52 -22.01 18.76 9.15
CA ILE A 52 -21.20 18.69 10.37
C ILE A 52 -22.13 18.78 11.57
N SER A 53 -22.07 17.79 12.44
CA SER A 53 -22.90 17.70 13.64
C SER A 53 -22.52 18.74 14.69
N GLU A 54 -23.45 19.06 15.59
CA GLU A 54 -23.16 19.96 16.72
C GLU A 54 -22.06 19.42 17.64
N GLU A 55 -21.92 18.10 17.75
CA GLU A 55 -20.86 17.45 18.51
C GLU A 55 -19.50 17.71 17.88
N GLU A 56 -19.36 17.51 16.58
CA GLU A 56 -18.12 17.77 15.85
C GLU A 56 -17.75 19.25 15.89
N ILE A 57 -18.72 20.15 15.73
CA ILE A 57 -18.49 21.58 15.90
C ILE A 57 -17.95 21.88 17.30
N ARG A 58 -18.56 21.31 18.36
CA ARG A 58 -18.09 21.48 19.74
C ARG A 58 -16.69 20.90 19.94
N ALA A 59 -16.38 19.74 19.38
CA ALA A 59 -15.05 19.13 19.46
C ALA A 59 -13.98 20.02 18.80
N VAL A 60 -14.27 20.58 17.63
CA VAL A 60 -13.38 21.53 16.95
C VAL A 60 -13.20 22.80 17.77
N GLN A 61 -14.27 23.37 18.33
CA GLN A 61 -14.15 24.57 19.18
C GLN A 61 -13.33 24.28 20.44
N ALA A 62 -13.58 23.15 21.11
CA ALA A 62 -12.82 22.74 22.29
C ALA A 62 -11.32 22.58 21.98
N SER A 63 -10.98 21.98 20.84
CA SER A 63 -9.59 21.88 20.36
C SER A 63 -8.96 23.26 20.13
N ARG A 64 -9.68 24.18 19.50
CA ARG A 64 -9.21 25.56 19.27
C ARG A 64 -9.06 26.36 20.55
N GLU A 65 -9.93 26.15 21.54
CA GLU A 65 -9.82 26.76 22.86
C GLU A 65 -8.62 26.21 23.63
N TRP A 66 -8.43 24.89 23.61
CA TRP A 66 -7.29 24.24 24.24
C TRP A 66 -5.95 24.78 23.69
N LEU A 67 -5.85 24.98 22.37
CA LEU A 67 -4.67 25.54 21.71
C LEU A 67 -4.36 27.01 22.07
N LYS A 68 -5.25 27.74 22.75
CA LYS A 68 -4.93 29.09 23.24
C LYS A 68 -3.95 29.06 24.40
N ASP A 69 -4.09 28.03 25.24
CA ASP A 69 -3.34 27.89 26.50
C ASP A 69 -2.28 26.78 26.42
N HIS A 70 -2.25 26.01 25.33
CA HIS A 70 -1.34 24.88 25.15
C HIS A 70 -0.62 24.96 23.80
N ALA A 71 0.66 24.57 23.80
CA ALA A 71 1.44 24.44 22.58
C ALA A 71 1.08 23.14 21.85
N PRO A 72 0.91 23.14 20.52
CA PRO A 72 0.80 21.92 19.75
C PRO A 72 2.12 21.13 19.81
N ILE A 73 2.03 19.82 19.77
CA ILE A 73 3.21 18.94 19.73
C ILE A 73 3.78 18.99 18.30
N PRO A 74 5.07 19.33 18.12
CA PRO A 74 5.69 19.30 16.80
C PRO A 74 5.75 17.87 16.27
N HIS A 75 5.63 17.72 14.96
CA HIS A 75 5.55 16.41 14.30
C HIS A 75 6.78 15.54 14.60
N GLU A 76 7.97 16.15 14.67
CA GLU A 76 9.24 15.49 14.96
C GLU A 76 9.28 14.89 16.38
N GLU A 77 8.64 15.55 17.34
CA GLU A 77 8.57 15.06 18.73
C GLU A 77 7.66 13.83 18.84
N VAL A 78 6.52 13.85 18.14
CA VAL A 78 5.64 12.67 18.04
C VAL A 78 6.39 11.49 17.43
N LEU A 79 7.12 11.71 16.32
CA LEU A 79 7.89 10.64 15.68
C LEU A 79 8.99 10.09 16.59
N ALA A 80 9.68 10.97 17.33
CA ALA A 80 10.71 10.56 18.27
C ALA A 80 10.17 9.67 19.40
N GLU A 81 8.94 9.90 19.88
CA GLU A 81 8.28 9.04 20.87
C GLU A 81 8.11 7.60 20.37
N PHE A 82 7.84 7.42 19.07
CA PHE A 82 7.75 6.11 18.42
C PHE A 82 9.11 5.55 17.97
N GLY A 83 10.22 6.25 18.26
CA GLY A 83 11.56 5.87 17.82
C GLY A 83 11.78 6.03 16.32
N LEU A 84 11.00 6.90 15.68
CA LEU A 84 11.05 7.14 14.24
C LEU A 84 11.69 8.48 13.92
N THR A 85 12.39 8.51 12.79
CA THR A 85 12.73 9.76 12.10
C THR A 85 11.66 10.09 11.06
N LEU A 86 11.66 11.33 10.55
CA LEU A 86 10.81 11.73 9.43
C LEU A 86 11.06 10.83 8.21
N GLU A 87 12.31 10.49 7.93
CA GLU A 87 12.70 9.61 6.83
C GLU A 87 12.18 8.18 7.02
N ASP A 88 12.21 7.64 8.25
CA ASP A 88 11.63 6.33 8.55
C ASP A 88 10.12 6.31 8.33
N PHE A 89 9.42 7.35 8.80
CA PHE A 89 7.98 7.48 8.62
C PHE A 89 7.59 7.58 7.14
N GLU A 90 8.33 8.37 6.36
CA GLU A 90 8.15 8.44 4.90
C GLU A 90 8.42 7.09 4.22
N ARG A 91 9.45 6.36 4.66
CA ARG A 91 9.76 5.02 4.13
C ARG A 91 8.63 4.03 4.40
N MET A 92 7.96 4.13 5.55
CA MET A 92 6.80 3.30 5.90
C MET A 92 5.56 3.65 5.08
N GLY A 93 5.33 4.93 4.80
CA GLY A 93 4.21 5.41 3.99
C GLY A 93 4.33 5.07 2.49
N ARG A 94 5.53 4.69 2.03
CA ARG A 94 5.73 4.13 0.69
C ARG A 94 5.35 2.64 0.71
N THR A 95 4.18 2.29 0.19
CA THR A 95 3.81 0.89 -0.04
C THR A 95 4.84 0.20 -0.96
N PRO A 96 5.55 -0.86 -0.55
CA PRO A 96 6.28 -1.70 -1.49
C PRO A 96 5.28 -2.64 -2.17
N LEU A 97 4.71 -2.23 -3.30
CA LEU A 97 3.80 -3.06 -4.12
C LEU A 97 4.53 -3.77 -5.27
N ALA A 98 5.83 -4.06 -5.11
CA ALA A 98 6.57 -4.94 -6.00
C ALA A 98 7.08 -6.15 -5.22
N LYS A 99 6.31 -7.23 -5.32
CA LYS A 99 6.68 -8.64 -5.21
C LYS A 99 8.17 -8.87 -4.93
N ALA A 100 8.51 -9.22 -3.70
CA ALA A 100 9.78 -9.90 -3.41
C ALA A 100 9.74 -11.31 -4.02
N MET A 101 9.87 -11.41 -5.35
CA MET A 101 10.35 -12.63 -5.98
C MET A 101 11.87 -12.64 -5.86
N SER A 102 12.36 -13.73 -5.26
CA SER A 102 13.66 -14.32 -5.61
C SER A 102 14.88 -13.44 -5.34
N SER A 103 15.34 -13.41 -4.09
CA SER A 103 16.77 -13.54 -3.88
C SER A 103 17.03 -14.52 -2.75
N THR A 104 17.25 -15.75 -3.19
CA THR A 104 17.77 -16.87 -2.43
C THR A 104 18.94 -16.45 -1.55
N MET A 105 18.81 -16.72 -0.26
CA MET A 105 19.88 -16.75 0.72
C MET A 105 21.02 -17.63 0.19
N SER A 106 22.09 -17.00 -0.30
CA SER A 106 23.39 -17.64 -0.56
C SER A 106 24.45 -16.82 0.16
N MET A 107 24.64 -17.11 1.44
CA MET A 107 25.83 -16.69 2.16
C MET A 107 26.86 -17.83 2.09
N PRO A 108 28.11 -17.59 1.65
CA PRO A 108 29.16 -18.58 1.73
C PRO A 108 29.64 -18.73 3.19
N MET A 109 29.79 -19.97 3.64
CA MET A 109 30.42 -20.33 4.91
C MET A 109 31.85 -19.76 5.02
N PRO A 110 32.26 -19.14 6.14
CA PRO A 110 33.65 -18.78 6.33
C PRO A 110 34.50 -20.04 6.52
N SER A 111 35.44 -20.27 5.60
CA SER A 111 36.51 -21.27 5.77
C SER A 111 37.39 -20.89 6.95
N ILE A 112 37.33 -21.68 8.02
CA ILE A 112 38.32 -21.62 9.10
C ILE A 112 39.64 -22.16 8.52
N MET A 113 40.57 -21.26 8.20
CA MET A 113 41.92 -21.62 7.83
C MET A 113 42.65 -22.14 9.07
N ALA A 114 43.01 -23.42 9.05
CA ALA A 114 43.93 -24.04 9.99
C ALA A 114 45.30 -23.34 9.87
N THR A 115 45.68 -22.59 10.90
CA THR A 115 47.07 -22.15 11.07
C THR A 115 47.87 -23.35 11.57
N THR A 116 48.48 -24.09 10.65
CA THR A 116 49.65 -24.91 10.96
C THR A 116 50.89 -24.04 10.77
N GLN A 117 51.46 -23.59 11.89
CA GLN A 117 52.85 -23.19 11.94
C GLN A 117 53.53 -24.12 12.94
N GLY A 118 54.30 -25.07 12.41
CA GLY A 118 55.40 -25.66 13.15
C GLY A 118 56.63 -24.77 12.99
N ASN A 119 57.34 -24.47 14.07
CA ASN A 119 58.73 -24.88 14.23
C ASN A 119 59.28 -24.50 15.61
N PHE A 120 59.98 -25.49 16.21
CA PHE A 120 60.79 -25.51 17.43
C PHE A 120 60.08 -25.63 18.78
#